data_AF-A0A6H9HMN7-F1
#
_entry.id   AF-A0A6H9HMN7-F1
#
_cell.length_a   1.000
_cell.length_b   1.000
_cell.length_c   1.000
_cell.angle_alpha   90.00
_cell.angle_beta   90.00
_cell.angle_gamma   90.00
#
_symmetry.space_group_name_H-M   'P 1'
#
loop_
_entity.id
_entity.type
_entity.pdbx_description
1 polymer ?
#
loop_
_entity_poly.entity_id
_entity_poly.type
_entity_poly.pdbx_seq_one_letter_code
_entity_poly.pdbx_strand_id
1 'polypeptide(L)'
;MTGELTARPKGSTRHPWDWYVEEKWVTHRLIDVVELEPDVTYLDPFCGQLHIPQALSERGFTHAFGTDLYARNPDHRLFLGQHDFFGDQRHLLEASQRLSIIMNPPFSFQNGKLVRGLAEKCIRQALSIATHKVCALLPLKWLASEGRYRLFTDETPIGVWILCERPSMPPGDMIEELGSKAYDHGKIDYMWVVWDKQAAALSDHSGRPFAPTYWIPPREKAAMKERQLAA
;
A
#
# COMPACT_ATOMS: atom_id res chain seq x y z
N MET A 1 -15.05 1.63 -22.02
CA MET A 1 -14.73 0.42 -21.22
C MET A 1 -14.07 0.86 -19.94
N THR A 2 -14.64 0.55 -18.78
CA THR A 2 -14.19 1.08 -17.48
C THR A 2 -12.97 0.32 -16.97
N GLY A 3 -11.77 0.74 -17.36
CA GLY A 3 -10.49 0.26 -16.82
C GLY A 3 -10.32 0.48 -15.31
N GLU A 4 -11.23 1.22 -14.68
CA GLU A 4 -11.29 1.43 -13.23
C GLU A 4 -11.74 0.21 -12.45
N LEU A 5 -12.49 -0.69 -13.09
CA LEU A 5 -13.05 -1.85 -12.42
C LEU A 5 -12.22 -3.08 -12.74
N THR A 6 -11.62 -3.67 -11.71
CA THR A 6 -11.23 -5.07 -11.82
C THR A 6 -12.51 -5.90 -11.69
N ALA A 7 -13.22 -6.10 -12.81
CA ALA A 7 -14.40 -6.95 -12.85
C ALA A 7 -14.05 -8.32 -12.27
N ARG A 8 -14.94 -8.90 -11.45
CA ARG A 8 -14.78 -10.27 -10.94
C ARG A 8 -14.79 -11.22 -12.14
N PRO A 9 -13.69 -11.90 -12.49
CA PRO A 9 -13.75 -12.92 -13.53
C PRO A 9 -14.81 -13.97 -13.15
N LYS A 10 -15.54 -14.50 -14.14
CA LYS A 10 -16.54 -15.54 -13.89
C LYS A 10 -15.85 -16.72 -13.18
N GLY A 11 -16.29 -17.05 -11.97
CA GLY A 11 -15.71 -18.11 -11.14
C GLY A 11 -14.58 -17.68 -10.19
N SER A 12 -14.21 -16.40 -10.10
CA SER A 12 -13.15 -15.98 -9.18
C SER A 12 -13.61 -15.93 -7.72
N THR A 13 -12.77 -16.39 -6.79
CA THR A 13 -12.92 -16.28 -5.34
C THR A 13 -12.22 -15.02 -4.82
N ARG A 14 -12.69 -13.85 -5.27
CA ARG A 14 -12.17 -12.57 -4.77
C ARG A 14 -12.59 -12.37 -3.31
N HIS A 15 -11.69 -11.90 -2.45
CA HIS A 15 -12.02 -11.63 -1.05
C HIS A 15 -13.09 -10.52 -0.96
N PRO A 16 -14.12 -10.64 -0.10
CA PRO A 16 -15.21 -9.65 -0.01
C PRO A 16 -14.77 -8.24 0.38
N TRP A 17 -13.59 -8.11 0.98
CA TRP A 17 -13.02 -6.83 1.44
C TRP A 17 -11.76 -6.40 0.69
N ASP A 18 -11.38 -7.09 -0.39
CA ASP A 18 -10.09 -6.86 -1.07
C ASP A 18 -8.89 -6.88 -0.11
N TRP A 19 -8.93 -7.78 0.89
CA TRP A 19 -7.84 -7.97 1.83
C TRP A 19 -6.79 -8.89 1.19
N TYR A 20 -5.82 -8.27 0.55
CA TYR A 20 -4.69 -8.92 -0.11
C TYR A 20 -3.40 -8.54 0.60
N VAL A 21 -2.58 -9.52 0.94
CA VAL A 21 -1.42 -9.31 1.81
C VAL A 21 -0.14 -9.30 0.99
N GLU A 22 0.56 -8.17 0.98
CA GLU A 22 1.89 -8.00 0.39
C GLU A 22 2.96 -8.73 1.17
N GLU A 23 4.01 -9.24 0.51
CA GLU A 23 5.19 -9.71 1.24
C GLU A 23 5.99 -8.52 1.81
N LYS A 24 6.60 -8.69 2.99
CA LYS A 24 7.44 -7.65 3.63
C LYS A 24 8.53 -7.06 2.74
N TRP A 25 9.08 -7.86 1.82
CA TRP A 25 10.13 -7.39 0.92
C TRP A 25 9.67 -6.21 0.06
N VAL A 26 8.37 -6.13 -0.26
CA VAL A 26 7.80 -5.04 -1.06
C VAL A 26 8.02 -3.69 -0.36
N THR A 27 7.80 -3.65 0.95
CA THR A 27 8.04 -2.46 1.79
C THR A 27 9.52 -2.25 2.07
N HIS A 28 10.32 -3.31 2.23
CA HIS A 28 11.78 -3.17 2.29
C HIS A 28 12.34 -2.45 1.05
N ARG A 29 11.82 -2.77 -0.13
CA ARG A 29 12.23 -2.11 -1.37
C ARG A 29 11.76 -0.66 -1.46
N LEU A 30 10.60 -0.32 -0.88
CA LEU A 30 10.17 1.08 -0.72
C LEU A 30 11.18 1.86 0.12
N ILE A 31 11.57 1.30 1.28
CA ILE A 31 12.54 1.90 2.21
C ILE A 31 13.90 2.10 1.53
N ASP A 32 14.31 1.22 0.62
CA ASP A 32 15.58 1.33 -0.11
C ASP A 32 15.60 2.50 -1.12
N VAL A 33 14.44 2.99 -1.57
CA VAL A 33 14.34 3.92 -2.73
C VAL A 33 13.60 5.21 -2.44
N VAL A 34 12.89 5.29 -1.31
CA VAL A 34 12.21 6.47 -0.82
C VAL A 34 12.82 6.84 0.52
N GLU A 35 13.22 8.10 0.65
CA GLU A 35 13.70 8.63 1.92
C GLU A 35 12.55 8.66 2.93
N LEU A 36 12.72 7.90 4.01
CA LEU A 36 11.78 7.82 5.13
C LEU A 36 12.54 8.27 6.39
N GLU A 37 11.94 9.13 7.19
CA GLU A 37 12.57 9.70 8.37
C GLU A 37 12.26 8.85 9.64
N PRO A 38 13.27 8.54 10.48
CA PRO A 38 13.08 7.67 11.65
C PRO A 38 12.22 8.30 12.78
N ASP A 39 12.08 9.62 12.78
CA ASP A 39 11.33 10.39 13.78
C ASP A 39 9.86 10.64 13.37
N VAL A 40 9.40 10.05 12.27
CA VAL A 40 8.03 10.12 11.78
C VAL A 40 7.21 8.94 12.29
N THR A 41 5.93 9.18 12.59
CA THR A 41 4.95 8.11 12.85
C THR A 41 4.46 7.55 11.52
N TYR A 42 4.53 6.23 11.36
CA TYR A 42 4.03 5.51 10.20
C TYR A 42 2.77 4.74 10.57
N LEU A 43 1.71 4.91 9.77
CA LEU A 43 0.45 4.21 9.93
C LEU A 43 0.09 3.47 8.64
N ASP A 44 -0.24 2.18 8.77
CA ASP A 44 -1.00 1.44 7.77
C ASP A 44 -2.45 1.27 8.27
N PRO A 45 -3.44 1.99 7.72
CA PRO A 45 -4.84 1.88 8.13
C PRO A 45 -5.57 0.65 7.56
N PHE A 46 -4.88 -0.16 6.76
CA PHE A 46 -5.41 -1.39 6.16
C PHE A 46 -4.49 -2.58 6.46
N CYS A 47 -3.98 -2.62 7.69
CA CYS A 47 -2.73 -3.33 7.97
C CYS A 47 -2.80 -4.84 7.79
N GLY A 48 -3.98 -5.46 7.75
CA GLY A 48 -4.10 -6.88 7.45
C GLY A 48 -3.27 -7.73 8.41
N GLN A 49 -2.20 -8.35 7.89
CA GLN A 49 -1.22 -9.16 8.63
C GLN A 49 0.02 -8.38 9.13
N LEU A 50 -0.04 -7.05 9.14
CA LEU A 50 0.99 -6.12 9.62
C LEU A 50 2.32 -6.18 8.84
N HIS A 51 2.32 -6.64 7.58
CA HIS A 51 3.57 -6.77 6.82
C HIS A 51 4.26 -5.42 6.57
N ILE A 52 3.53 -4.36 6.23
CA ILE A 52 4.08 -2.99 6.15
C ILE A 52 4.67 -2.52 7.49
N PRO A 53 3.92 -2.47 8.62
CA PRO A 53 4.48 -2.05 9.91
C PRO A 53 5.68 -2.90 10.38
N GLN A 54 5.63 -4.22 10.16
CA GLN A 54 6.74 -5.11 10.53
C GLN A 54 7.98 -4.84 9.67
N ALA A 55 7.85 -4.66 8.35
CA ALA A 55 8.96 -4.34 7.46
C ALA A 55 9.63 -3.00 7.82
N LEU A 56 8.84 -2.00 8.22
CA LEU A 56 9.34 -0.73 8.75
C LEU A 56 10.10 -0.97 10.08
N SER A 57 9.51 -1.70 11.02
CA SER A 57 10.17 -2.02 12.31
C SER A 57 11.48 -2.80 12.12
N GLU A 58 11.55 -3.72 11.15
CA GLU A 58 12.76 -4.50 10.79
C GLU A 58 13.89 -3.61 10.25
N ARG A 59 13.55 -2.45 9.67
CA ARG A 59 14.50 -1.45 9.17
C ARG A 59 14.78 -0.31 10.16
N GLY A 60 14.35 -0.46 11.42
CA GLY A 60 14.66 0.49 12.49
C GLY A 60 13.66 1.63 12.68
N PHE A 61 12.55 1.64 11.93
CA PHE A 61 11.47 2.61 12.15
C PHE A 61 10.60 2.17 13.33
N THR A 62 10.90 2.70 14.52
CA THR A 62 10.29 2.26 15.79
C THR A 62 8.83 2.71 15.97
N HIS A 63 8.40 3.73 15.23
CA HIS A 63 7.05 4.30 15.30
C HIS A 63 6.18 3.87 14.12
N ALA A 64 6.14 2.58 13.81
CA ALA A 64 5.36 2.02 12.71
C ALA A 64 4.23 1.12 13.22
N PHE A 65 2.99 1.44 12.87
CA PHE A 65 1.80 0.82 13.43
C PHE A 65 0.74 0.52 12.37
N GLY A 66 -0.16 -0.39 12.70
CA GLY A 66 -1.28 -0.77 11.85
C GLY A 66 -2.62 -0.66 12.57
N THR A 67 -3.65 -0.26 11.85
CA THR A 67 -5.05 -0.46 12.21
C THR A 67 -5.76 -1.17 11.05
N ASP A 68 -6.91 -1.77 11.32
CA ASP A 68 -7.70 -2.45 10.29
C ASP A 68 -9.19 -2.37 10.65
N LEU A 69 -10.08 -2.49 9.66
CA LEU A 69 -11.52 -2.56 9.88
C LEU A 69 -11.91 -3.75 10.78
N TYR A 70 -11.04 -4.76 10.90
CA TYR A 70 -11.22 -5.94 11.74
C TYR A 70 -10.04 -6.13 12.70
N ALA A 71 -10.31 -6.71 13.87
CA ALA A 71 -9.27 -7.11 14.82
C ALA A 71 -8.49 -8.36 14.35
N ARG A 72 -7.63 -8.21 13.34
CA ARG A 72 -6.91 -9.33 12.70
C ARG A 72 -5.70 -9.82 13.47
N ASN A 73 -5.05 -8.91 14.21
CA ASN A 73 -3.84 -9.19 14.98
C ASN A 73 -3.92 -8.55 16.38
N PRO A 74 -4.97 -8.82 17.18
CA PRO A 74 -5.27 -8.09 18.41
C PRO A 74 -4.14 -8.13 19.44
N ASP A 75 -3.35 -9.20 19.46
CA ASP A 75 -2.27 -9.41 20.43
C ASP A 75 -0.90 -8.89 19.94
N HIS A 76 -0.79 -8.45 18.68
CA HIS A 76 0.49 -8.01 18.13
C HIS A 76 0.78 -6.56 18.51
N ARG A 77 1.95 -6.28 19.09
CA ARG A 77 2.34 -4.93 19.57
C ARG A 77 2.27 -3.79 18.55
N LEU A 78 2.32 -4.12 17.25
CA LEU A 78 2.23 -3.15 16.15
C LEU A 78 0.78 -2.89 15.70
N PHE A 79 -0.19 -3.67 16.18
CA PHE A 79 -1.60 -3.48 15.89
C PHE A 79 -2.22 -2.58 16.95
N LEU A 80 -2.79 -1.45 16.54
CA LEU A 80 -3.39 -0.47 17.45
C LEU A 80 -4.91 -0.57 17.51
N GLY A 81 -5.48 -1.62 16.93
CA GLY A 81 -6.87 -1.97 17.11
C GLY A 81 -7.71 -1.83 15.86
N GLN A 82 -8.99 -2.15 16.05
CA GLN A 82 -10.01 -2.05 15.03
C GLN A 82 -10.39 -0.59 14.79
N HIS A 83 -10.33 -0.13 13.55
CA HIS A 83 -10.64 1.23 13.18
C HIS A 83 -11.22 1.29 11.76
N ASP A 84 -12.40 1.90 11.60
CA ASP A 84 -12.94 2.21 10.30
C ASP A 84 -12.34 3.52 9.79
N PHE A 85 -11.40 3.42 8.86
CA PHE A 85 -10.69 4.55 8.27
C PHE A 85 -11.60 5.58 7.56
N PHE A 86 -12.83 5.20 7.24
CA PHE A 86 -13.84 6.09 6.66
C PHE A 86 -14.95 6.47 7.65
N GLY A 87 -14.88 5.98 8.88
CA GLY A 87 -15.87 6.25 9.91
C GLY A 87 -15.76 7.66 10.48
N ASP A 88 -16.72 8.01 11.33
CA ASP A 88 -16.75 9.32 12.01
C ASP A 88 -15.77 9.43 13.19
N GLN A 89 -15.07 8.33 13.49
CA GLN A 89 -14.06 8.28 14.55
C GLN A 89 -12.67 8.56 13.96
N ARG A 90 -11.79 9.15 14.76
CA ARG A 90 -10.36 9.28 14.42
C ARG A 90 -9.53 8.47 15.38
N HIS A 91 -8.58 7.70 14.85
CA HIS A 91 -7.58 7.05 15.66
C HIS A 91 -6.57 8.09 16.20
N LEU A 92 -6.04 7.89 17.40
CA LEU A 92 -5.16 8.88 18.05
C LEU A 92 -3.92 9.21 17.20
N LEU A 93 -3.36 8.23 16.49
CA LEU A 93 -2.21 8.45 15.60
C LEU A 93 -2.52 9.38 14.42
N GLU A 94 -3.77 9.51 14.00
CA GLU A 94 -4.17 10.44 12.93
C GLU A 94 -4.04 11.90 13.35
N ALA A 95 -3.90 12.18 14.66
CA ALA A 95 -3.60 13.50 15.18
C ALA A 95 -2.08 13.77 15.35
N SER A 96 -1.22 12.82 14.95
CA SER A 96 0.23 12.99 15.03
C SER A 96 0.69 14.16 14.14
N GLN A 97 1.59 14.99 14.67
CA GLN A 97 2.13 16.15 13.94
C GLN A 97 3.05 15.73 12.79
N ARG A 98 3.64 14.54 12.86
CA ARG A 98 4.52 13.95 11.84
C ARG A 98 3.99 12.57 11.48
N LEU A 99 3.01 12.53 10.58
CA LEU A 99 2.31 11.33 10.16
C LEU A 99 2.59 11.02 8.69
N SER A 100 3.20 9.87 8.46
CA SER A 100 3.22 9.20 7.16
C SER A 100 2.22 8.05 7.13
N ILE A 101 1.52 7.89 6.00
CA ILE A 101 0.63 6.74 5.77
C ILE A 101 1.27 5.87 4.69
N ILE A 102 1.51 4.60 5.01
CA ILE A 102 2.04 3.61 4.06
C ILE A 102 1.07 2.45 4.04
N MET A 103 0.49 2.16 2.87
CA MET A 103 -0.66 1.27 2.79
C MET A 103 -0.71 0.44 1.50
N ASN A 104 -1.35 -0.72 1.63
CA ASN A 104 -1.90 -1.51 0.53
C ASN A 104 -3.44 -1.45 0.61
N PRO A 105 -4.06 -0.40 0.03
CA PRO A 105 -5.49 -0.16 0.25
C PRO A 105 -6.37 -1.16 -0.53
N PRO A 106 -7.60 -1.42 -0.05
CA PRO A 106 -8.55 -2.21 -0.82
C PRO A 106 -8.90 -1.51 -2.15
N PHE A 107 -8.95 -2.27 -3.25
CA PHE A 107 -8.98 -1.67 -4.59
C PHE A 107 -10.39 -1.37 -5.11
N SER A 108 -11.35 -2.28 -4.89
CA SER A 108 -12.67 -2.22 -5.54
C SER A 108 -13.78 -2.94 -4.80
N PHE A 109 -13.55 -3.65 -3.69
CA PHE A 109 -14.60 -4.40 -2.98
C PHE A 109 -14.70 -4.05 -1.49
N GLN A 110 -15.92 -3.87 -1.02
CA GLN A 110 -16.26 -3.83 0.40
C GLN A 110 -17.52 -4.66 0.64
N ASN A 111 -17.50 -5.52 1.65
CA ASN A 111 -18.60 -6.42 2.00
C ASN A 111 -19.18 -7.19 0.79
N GLY A 112 -18.31 -7.68 -0.08
CA GLY A 112 -18.68 -8.42 -1.30
C GLY A 112 -19.28 -7.56 -2.42
N LYS A 113 -19.40 -6.24 -2.24
CA LYS A 113 -19.93 -5.31 -3.23
C LYS A 113 -18.81 -4.55 -3.92
N LEU A 114 -18.97 -4.34 -5.22
CA LEU A 114 -18.08 -3.51 -6.01
C LEU A 114 -18.27 -2.03 -5.64
N VAL A 115 -17.21 -1.39 -5.18
CA VAL A 115 -17.14 0.03 -4.84
C VAL A 115 -16.24 0.73 -5.86
N ARG A 116 -16.81 1.63 -6.65
CA ARG A 116 -16.05 2.44 -7.63
C ARG A 116 -15.18 3.45 -6.89
N GLY A 117 -13.93 3.60 -7.33
CA GLY A 117 -13.01 4.60 -6.79
C GLY A 117 -12.54 4.33 -5.36
N LEU A 118 -12.67 3.11 -4.83
CA LEU A 118 -12.33 2.80 -3.43
C LEU A 118 -10.88 3.16 -3.08
N ALA A 119 -9.90 2.69 -3.86
CA ALA A 119 -8.50 3.02 -3.62
C ALA A 119 -8.21 4.54 -3.71
N GLU A 120 -8.85 5.25 -4.64
CA GLU A 120 -8.73 6.71 -4.69
C GLU A 120 -9.32 7.37 -3.44
N LYS A 121 -10.47 6.88 -2.95
CA LYS A 121 -11.06 7.36 -1.70
C LYS A 121 -10.11 7.12 -0.51
N CYS A 122 -9.48 5.95 -0.43
CA CYS A 122 -8.45 5.66 0.59
C CYS A 122 -7.30 6.68 0.51
N ILE A 123 -6.77 6.93 -0.69
CA ILE A 123 -5.65 7.85 -0.91
C ILE A 123 -6.02 9.29 -0.55
N ARG A 124 -7.19 9.77 -0.98
CA ARG A 124 -7.66 11.12 -0.63
C ARG A 124 -7.88 11.29 0.87
N GLN A 125 -8.40 10.27 1.54
CA GLN A 125 -8.51 10.27 3.00
C GLN A 125 -7.12 10.30 3.66
N ALA A 126 -6.17 9.50 3.17
CA ALA A 126 -4.80 9.54 3.67
C ALA A 126 -4.14 10.92 3.46
N LEU A 127 -4.31 11.52 2.27
CA LEU A 127 -3.77 12.85 1.96
C LEU A 127 -4.38 13.99 2.79
N SER A 128 -5.59 13.81 3.32
CA SER A 128 -6.28 14.80 4.14
C SER A 128 -5.81 14.80 5.60
N ILE A 129 -5.23 13.69 6.08
CA ILE A 129 -4.78 13.53 7.47
C ILE A 129 -3.26 13.42 7.60
N ALA A 130 -2.56 12.89 6.58
CA ALA A 130 -1.11 12.79 6.61
C ALA A 130 -0.47 14.19 6.60
N THR A 131 0.53 14.38 7.45
CA THR A 131 1.33 15.60 7.50
C THR A 131 2.70 15.43 6.84
N HIS A 132 3.08 14.20 6.51
CA HIS A 132 4.39 13.86 5.97
C HIS A 132 4.29 13.17 4.60
N LYS A 133 4.31 11.84 4.50
CA LYS A 133 4.19 11.16 3.20
C LYS A 133 2.94 10.28 3.13
N VAL A 134 2.45 10.04 1.92
CA VAL A 134 1.47 8.98 1.63
C VAL A 134 2.10 8.06 0.60
N CYS A 135 2.24 6.78 0.93
CA CYS A 135 2.75 5.74 0.02
C CYS A 135 1.66 4.70 -0.18
N ALA A 136 1.16 4.54 -1.41
CA ALA A 136 0.13 3.57 -1.74
C ALA A 136 0.67 2.49 -2.69
N LEU A 137 0.59 1.22 -2.28
CA LEU A 137 0.87 0.06 -3.13
C LEU A 137 -0.34 -0.21 -4.02
N LEU A 138 -0.16 -0.12 -5.34
CA LEU A 138 -1.26 -0.18 -6.30
C LEU A 138 -0.88 -1.01 -7.52
N PRO A 139 -1.83 -1.73 -8.16
CA PRO A 139 -1.59 -2.38 -9.43
C PRO A 139 -1.22 -1.35 -10.50
N LEU A 140 -0.29 -1.66 -11.41
CA LEU A 140 0.18 -0.71 -12.42
C LEU A 140 -0.95 -0.15 -13.30
N LYS A 141 -1.93 -1.00 -13.66
CA LYS A 141 -3.12 -0.61 -14.42
C LYS A 141 -3.94 0.51 -13.77
N TRP A 142 -3.75 0.76 -12.48
CA TRP A 142 -4.46 1.79 -11.74
C TRP A 142 -4.09 3.21 -12.21
N LEU A 143 -2.88 3.43 -12.77
CA LEU A 143 -2.50 4.74 -13.32
C LEU A 143 -3.37 5.18 -14.50
N ALA A 144 -3.82 4.24 -15.33
CA ALA A 144 -4.58 4.54 -16.53
C ALA A 144 -6.08 4.72 -16.21
N SER A 145 -6.46 5.93 -15.78
CA SER A 145 -7.87 6.31 -15.61
C SER A 145 -8.11 7.79 -15.90
N GLU A 146 -9.20 8.06 -16.61
CA GLU A 146 -9.74 9.39 -16.81
C GLU A 146 -10.22 10.01 -15.49
N GLY A 147 -10.92 9.23 -14.64
CA GLY A 147 -11.43 9.70 -13.36
C GLY A 147 -10.33 10.11 -12.38
N ARG A 148 -9.22 9.36 -12.36
CA ARG A 148 -8.08 9.63 -11.47
C ARG A 148 -7.14 10.70 -12.00
N TYR A 149 -7.33 11.19 -13.23
CA TYR A 149 -6.48 12.26 -13.76
C TYR A 149 -6.41 13.45 -12.80
N ARG A 150 -7.55 13.84 -12.20
CA ARG A 150 -7.61 14.91 -11.20
C ARG A 150 -6.83 14.61 -9.92
N LEU A 151 -6.78 13.35 -9.47
CA LEU A 151 -5.93 13.01 -8.33
C LEU A 151 -4.46 13.31 -8.65
N PHE A 152 -4.00 12.96 -9.85
CA PHE A 152 -2.61 13.16 -10.24
C PHE A 152 -2.26 14.62 -10.58
N THR A 153 -3.24 15.45 -10.92
CA THR A 153 -2.99 16.88 -11.21
C THR A 153 -3.21 17.79 -10.01
N ASP A 154 -4.22 17.51 -9.18
CA ASP A 154 -4.59 18.36 -8.05
C ASP A 154 -3.72 18.02 -6.82
N GLU A 155 -3.41 16.73 -6.66
CA GLU A 155 -2.54 16.20 -5.61
C GLU A 155 -1.39 15.45 -6.28
N THR A 156 -0.50 16.15 -6.98
CA THR A 156 0.52 15.48 -7.79
C THR A 156 1.51 14.69 -6.90
N PRO A 157 1.68 13.37 -7.11
CA PRO A 157 2.68 12.59 -6.40
C PRO A 157 4.09 13.06 -6.74
N ILE A 158 5.03 12.90 -5.81
CA ILE A 158 6.46 13.15 -6.08
C ILE A 158 7.08 12.07 -6.95
N GLY A 159 6.41 10.93 -7.12
CA GLY A 159 6.84 9.92 -8.06
C GLY A 159 6.04 8.63 -8.00
N VAL A 160 6.36 7.76 -8.95
CA VAL A 160 5.83 6.41 -9.09
C VAL A 160 7.00 5.44 -9.20
N TRP A 161 7.08 4.47 -8.29
CA TRP A 161 8.13 3.46 -8.25
C TRP A 161 7.57 2.10 -8.66
N ILE A 162 7.91 1.65 -9.87
CA ILE A 162 7.44 0.38 -10.43
C ILE A 162 8.29 -0.77 -9.91
N LEU A 163 7.65 -1.82 -9.39
CA LEU A 163 8.31 -3.05 -8.97
C LEU A 163 8.64 -3.92 -10.20
N CYS A 164 9.93 -4.13 -10.48
CA CYS A 164 10.37 -5.01 -11.57
C CYS A 164 10.32 -6.51 -11.21
N GLU A 165 10.01 -6.84 -9.95
CA GLU A 165 9.67 -8.17 -9.49
C GLU A 165 8.20 -8.18 -9.06
N ARG A 166 7.44 -9.19 -9.48
CA ARG A 166 6.02 -9.28 -9.14
C ARG A 166 5.85 -9.83 -7.73
N PRO A 167 5.30 -9.05 -6.78
CA PRO A 167 4.90 -9.62 -5.51
C PRO A 167 3.74 -10.58 -5.69
N SER A 168 3.74 -11.66 -4.90
CA SER A 168 2.53 -12.41 -4.67
C SER A 168 1.74 -11.75 -3.54
N MET A 169 0.45 -11.57 -3.75
CA MET A 169 -0.45 -11.00 -2.75
C MET A 169 -1.71 -11.86 -2.64
N PRO A 170 -1.66 -12.96 -1.89
CA PRO A 170 -2.81 -13.84 -1.68
C PRO A 170 -3.89 -13.12 -0.84
N PRO A 171 -5.16 -13.56 -0.93
CA PRO A 171 -6.18 -13.21 0.04
C PRO A 171 -5.73 -13.56 1.47
N GLY A 172 -5.93 -12.66 2.41
CA GLY A 172 -5.43 -12.84 3.78
C GLY A 172 -5.99 -14.04 4.51
N ASP A 173 -7.22 -14.42 4.21
CA ASP A 173 -7.94 -15.60 4.75
C ASP A 173 -7.48 -16.92 4.14
N MET A 174 -6.72 -16.90 3.04
CA MET A 174 -6.24 -18.08 2.34
C MET A 174 -4.76 -18.40 2.63
N ILE A 175 -4.03 -17.53 3.32
CA ILE A 175 -2.58 -17.68 3.51
C ILE A 175 -2.23 -18.95 4.27
N GLU A 176 -2.94 -19.24 5.35
CA GLU A 176 -2.69 -20.43 6.17
C GLU A 176 -2.93 -21.71 5.36
N GLU A 177 -4.04 -21.76 4.60
CA GLU A 177 -4.37 -22.90 3.72
C GLU A 177 -3.33 -23.10 2.62
N LEU A 178 -2.85 -22.01 2.02
CA LEU A 178 -1.87 -22.06 0.93
C LEU A 178 -0.46 -22.41 1.43
N GLY A 179 -0.17 -22.17 2.72
CA GLY A 179 1.12 -22.46 3.34
C GLY A 179 2.29 -21.84 2.58
N SER A 180 3.31 -22.65 2.28
CA SER A 180 4.51 -22.21 1.53
C SER A 180 4.21 -21.69 0.12
N LYS A 181 3.07 -22.07 -0.46
CA LYS A 181 2.65 -21.64 -1.81
C LYS A 181 1.94 -20.28 -1.82
N ALA A 182 1.61 -19.73 -0.65
CA ALA A 182 0.87 -18.47 -0.54
C ALA A 182 1.54 -17.33 -1.32
N TYR A 183 2.86 -17.32 -1.34
CA TYR A 183 3.66 -16.25 -1.97
C TYR A 183 4.32 -16.65 -3.29
N ASP A 184 3.91 -17.78 -3.88
CA ASP A 184 4.43 -18.22 -5.17
C ASP A 184 3.73 -17.52 -6.35
N HIS A 185 4.50 -17.24 -7.41
CA HIS A 185 4.00 -16.84 -8.73
C HIS A 185 3.09 -15.60 -8.77
N GLY A 186 3.60 -14.45 -8.31
CA GLY A 186 2.93 -13.15 -8.48
C GLY A 186 2.47 -12.90 -9.93
N LYS A 187 1.17 -12.61 -10.11
CA LYS A 187 0.55 -12.47 -11.45
C LYS A 187 0.30 -11.02 -11.87
N ILE A 188 0.33 -10.09 -10.92
CA ILE A 188 -0.02 -8.69 -11.14
C ILE A 188 1.23 -7.84 -10.93
N ASP A 189 1.41 -6.87 -11.82
CA ASP A 189 2.47 -5.88 -11.72
C ASP A 189 2.01 -4.74 -10.79
N TYR A 190 2.88 -4.35 -9.85
CA TYR A 190 2.59 -3.37 -8.81
C TYR A 190 3.59 -2.22 -8.81
N MET A 191 3.20 -1.13 -8.18
CA MET A 191 4.01 0.05 -7.98
C MET A 191 3.69 0.70 -6.63
N TRP A 192 4.62 1.49 -6.12
CA TRP A 192 4.34 2.49 -5.09
C TRP A 192 4.06 3.83 -5.74
N VAL A 193 2.98 4.50 -5.34
CA VAL A 193 2.74 5.92 -5.65
C VAL A 193 2.97 6.71 -4.38
N VAL A 194 3.82 7.73 -4.45
CA VAL A 194 4.31 8.46 -3.28
C VAL A 194 3.97 9.93 -3.40
N TRP A 195 3.28 10.44 -2.38
CA TRP A 195 3.07 11.85 -2.16
C TRP A 195 3.91 12.30 -0.98
N ASP A 196 4.44 13.50 -1.05
CA ASP A 196 5.18 14.13 0.03
C ASP A 196 4.58 15.51 0.30
N LYS A 197 4.06 15.71 1.51
CA LYS A 197 3.44 16.97 1.95
C LYS A 197 4.50 18.03 2.29
N GLN A 198 5.77 17.64 2.38
CA GLN A 198 6.90 18.52 2.66
C GLN A 198 7.66 18.94 1.39
N ALA A 199 7.35 18.33 0.24
CA ALA A 199 8.00 18.65 -1.03
C ALA A 199 6.98 19.10 -2.08
N ALA A 200 7.38 20.05 -2.93
CA ALA A 200 6.60 20.40 -4.10
C ALA A 200 6.77 19.33 -5.19
N ALA A 201 5.72 19.09 -5.96
CA ALA A 201 5.81 18.26 -7.16
C ALA A 201 6.77 18.88 -8.18
N LEU A 202 7.44 18.03 -8.97
CA LEU A 202 8.24 18.48 -10.09
C LEU A 202 7.36 19.12 -11.16
N SER A 203 7.90 20.07 -11.91
CA SER A 203 7.22 20.72 -13.03
C SER A 203 7.90 20.41 -14.36
N ASP A 204 7.11 20.19 -15.40
CA ASP A 204 7.61 19.96 -16.75
C ASP A 204 8.13 21.25 -17.39
N HIS A 205 8.61 21.17 -18.63
CA HIS A 205 9.13 22.33 -19.38
C HIS A 205 8.12 23.48 -19.57
N SER A 206 6.82 23.21 -19.36
CA SER A 206 5.72 24.18 -19.43
C SER A 206 5.24 24.67 -18.06
N GLY A 207 5.89 24.24 -16.97
CA GLY A 207 5.52 24.58 -15.60
C GLY A 207 4.34 23.76 -15.05
N ARG A 208 3.92 22.68 -15.72
CA ARG A 208 2.84 21.82 -15.22
C ARG A 208 3.39 20.77 -14.27
N PRO A 209 2.75 20.53 -13.11
CA PRO A 209 3.21 19.52 -12.18
C PRO A 209 3.09 18.12 -12.80
N PHE A 210 4.08 17.26 -12.55
CA PHE A 210 4.07 15.86 -12.99
C PHE A 210 4.75 14.95 -11.96
N ALA A 211 4.39 13.66 -12.00
CA ALA A 211 5.03 12.62 -11.20
C ALA A 211 6.07 11.86 -12.07
N PRO A 212 7.37 11.90 -11.73
CA PRO A 212 8.38 11.07 -12.40
C PRO A 212 8.16 9.57 -12.14
N THR A 213 8.66 8.73 -13.05
CA THR A 213 8.61 7.27 -12.92
C THR A 213 9.99 6.71 -12.64
N TYR A 214 10.07 5.78 -11.69
CA TYR A 214 11.27 5.09 -11.25
C TYR A 214 11.08 3.57 -11.31
N TRP A 215 12.20 2.84 -11.32
CA TRP A 215 12.24 1.38 -11.37
C TRP A 215 12.89 0.83 -10.11
N ILE A 216 12.17 -0.03 -9.38
CA ILE A 216 12.71 -0.81 -8.27
C ILE A 216 13.24 -2.12 -8.87
N PRO A 217 14.57 -2.39 -8.82
CA PRO A 217 15.11 -3.61 -9.39
C PRO A 217 14.65 -4.85 -8.60
N PRO A 218 14.62 -6.04 -9.24
CA PRO A 218 14.26 -7.29 -8.58
C PRO A 218 15.25 -7.64 -7.47
N ARG A 219 14.82 -8.47 -6.51
CA ARG A 219 15.71 -9.03 -5.48
C ARG A 219 16.79 -9.90 -6.12
N GLU A 220 17.98 -9.88 -5.54
CA GLU A 220 19.07 -10.73 -6.00
C GLU A 220 18.76 -12.23 -5.78
N LYS A 221 19.04 -13.06 -6.79
CA LYS A 221 18.70 -14.50 -6.79
C LYS A 221 19.39 -15.31 -5.69
N ALA A 222 20.54 -14.87 -5.18
CA ALA A 222 21.26 -15.57 -4.11
C ALA A 222 20.51 -15.52 -2.77
N ALA A 223 19.91 -14.38 -2.42
CA ALA A 223 19.14 -14.19 -1.20
C ALA A 223 17.82 -15.00 -1.17
N MET A 224 17.29 -15.39 -2.33
CA MET A 224 16.09 -16.23 -2.42
C MET A 224 16.34 -17.69 -2.05
N LYS A 225 17.51 -18.25 -2.43
CA LYS A 225 17.87 -19.65 -2.12
C LYS A 225 18.11 -19.87 -0.63
N GLU A 226 18.75 -18.93 0.05
CA GLU A 226 19.04 -19.03 1.49
C GLU A 226 17.76 -18.98 2.34
N ARG A 227 16.76 -18.18 1.95
CA ARG A 227 15.46 -18.13 2.65
C ARG A 227 14.62 -19.38 2.45
N GLN A 228 14.64 -20.02 1.28
CA GLN A 228 13.95 -21.29 1.05
C GLN A 228 14.57 -22.47 1.82
N LEU A 229 15.83 -22.36 2.23
CA LEU A 229 16.51 -23.37 3.05
C LEU A 229 16.30 -23.16 4.56
N ALA A 230 15.81 -21.98 4.97
CA ALA A 230 15.65 -21.58 6.37
C ALA A 230 14.19 -21.59 6.87
N ALA A 231 13.22 -21.87 6.00
CA ALA A 231 11.79 -22.02 6.30
C ALA A 231 11.37 -23.49 6.15
#